data_AF-A0A7J2SXE7-F1
#
_entry.id   AF-A0A7J2SXE7-F1
#
_cell.length_a   1.000
_cell.length_b   1.000
_cell.length_c   1.000
_cell.angle_alpha   90.00
_cell.angle_beta   90.00
_cell.angle_gamma   90.00
#
_symmetry.space_group_name_H-M   'P 1'
#
loop_
_entity.id
_entity.type
_entity.pdbx_description
1 polymer ?
#
loop_
_entity_poly.entity_id
_entity_poly.type
_entity_poly.pdbx_seq_one_letter_code
_entity_poly.pdbx_strand_id
1 'polypeptide(L)'
;MDRRRLALLLVALVAASAGAAYAVYQIGQINMQWRVESPATMSPATVSLNMGVIYIGSAATGGFRGVATLVVVHRTDIGVSLSGYGGLSSLAVTVRLVSGAGPRATVYSATVSSSSNTTVISGVAPGTYEVDVNYTAQAGDAPASGTASLSLYVP
;
A
#
# COMPACT_ATOMS: atom_id res chain seq x y z
N MET A 1 54.13 -50.76 -8.63
CA MET A 1 52.71 -50.55 -8.27
C MET A 1 51.87 -51.19 -9.36
N ASP A 2 51.17 -52.29 -9.06
CA ASP A 2 50.50 -53.10 -10.08
C ASP A 2 49.36 -52.35 -10.77
N ARG A 3 49.18 -52.58 -12.07
CA ARG A 3 48.12 -51.98 -12.91
C ARG A 3 46.72 -52.12 -12.28
N ARG A 4 46.48 -53.19 -11.52
CA ARG A 4 45.24 -53.42 -10.75
C ARG A 4 45.02 -52.41 -9.61
N ARG A 5 46.08 -52.00 -8.91
CA ARG A 5 46.01 -50.99 -7.85
C ARG A 5 45.77 -49.58 -8.39
N LEU A 6 46.32 -49.29 -9.58
CA LEU A 6 46.10 -48.01 -10.25
C LEU A 6 44.66 -47.87 -10.75
N ALA A 7 44.09 -48.95 -11.31
CA ALA A 7 42.69 -48.97 -11.76
C ALA A 7 41.69 -48.79 -10.60
N LEU A 8 41.93 -49.43 -9.46
CA LEU A 8 41.08 -49.29 -8.27
C LEU A 8 41.09 -47.86 -7.70
N LEU A 9 42.25 -47.20 -7.70
CA LEU A 9 42.38 -45.80 -7.26
C LEU A 9 41.62 -44.83 -8.18
N LEU A 10 41.68 -45.04 -9.49
CA LEU A 10 40.94 -44.23 -10.46
C LEU A 10 39.43 -44.35 -10.30
N VAL A 11 38.92 -45.57 -10.11
CA VAL A 11 37.48 -45.80 -9.89
C VAL A 11 37.00 -45.14 -8.58
N ALA A 12 37.78 -45.26 -7.51
CA ALA A 12 37.46 -44.64 -6.23
C ALA A 12 37.43 -43.10 -6.31
N LEU A 13 38.36 -42.50 -7.06
CA LEU A 13 38.42 -41.05 -7.26
C LEU A 13 37.19 -40.52 -8.03
N VAL A 14 36.80 -41.23 -9.10
CA VAL A 14 35.63 -40.86 -9.90
C VAL A 14 34.34 -40.99 -9.08
N ALA A 15 34.18 -42.08 -8.31
CA ALA A 15 33.02 -42.26 -7.43
C ALA A 15 32.92 -41.19 -6.34
N ALA A 16 34.06 -40.80 -5.74
CA ALA A 16 34.09 -39.74 -4.73
C ALA A 16 33.73 -38.36 -5.34
N SER A 17 34.20 -38.06 -6.54
CA SER A 17 33.89 -36.80 -7.23
C SER A 17 32.41 -36.67 -7.62
N ALA A 18 31.80 -37.77 -8.06
CA ALA A 18 30.38 -37.82 -8.38
C ALA A 18 29.49 -37.67 -7.13
N GLY A 19 29.90 -38.28 -6.01
CA GLY A 19 29.20 -38.12 -4.72
C GLY A 19 29.22 -36.69 -4.20
N ALA A 20 30.35 -36.00 -4.30
CA ALA A 20 30.48 -34.60 -3.88
C ALA A 20 29.62 -33.64 -4.74
N ALA A 21 29.58 -33.85 -6.06
CA ALA A 21 28.76 -33.04 -6.96
C ALA A 21 27.25 -33.21 -6.70
N TYR A 22 26.81 -34.43 -6.43
CA TYR A 22 25.42 -34.72 -6.12
C TYR A 22 24.96 -34.09 -4.79
N ALA A 23 25.83 -34.10 -3.76
CA ALA A 23 25.54 -33.44 -2.49
C ALA A 23 25.41 -31.92 -2.63
N VAL A 24 26.27 -31.27 -3.42
CA VAL A 24 26.20 -29.83 -3.69
C VAL A 24 24.91 -29.47 -4.45
N TYR A 25 24.48 -30.32 -5.39
CA TYR A 25 23.22 -30.11 -6.12
C TYR A 25 21.99 -30.18 -5.21
N GLN A 26 21.99 -31.08 -4.22
CA GLN A 26 20.89 -31.23 -3.25
C GLN A 26 20.84 -30.08 -2.22
N ILE A 27 21.98 -29.50 -1.84
CA ILE A 27 22.04 -28.38 -0.88
C ILE A 27 21.72 -27.03 -1.56
N GLY A 28 21.88 -26.93 -2.88
CA GLY A 28 21.73 -25.68 -3.64
C GLY A 28 20.29 -25.21 -3.93
N GLN A 29 19.25 -25.98 -3.60
CA GLN A 29 17.86 -25.61 -3.89
C GLN A 29 16.99 -25.58 -2.63
N ILE A 30 17.26 -24.64 -1.74
CA ILE A 30 16.23 -24.21 -0.77
C ILE A 30 15.23 -23.35 -1.53
N ASN A 31 14.15 -23.96 -1.98
CA ASN A 31 13.02 -23.27 -2.61
C ASN A 31 12.23 -22.54 -1.53
N MET A 32 12.67 -21.33 -1.18
CA MET A 32 11.94 -20.47 -0.25
C MET A 32 10.72 -19.90 -0.97
N GLN A 33 9.58 -20.58 -0.89
CA GLN A 33 8.30 -20.05 -1.36
C GLN A 33 7.75 -19.05 -0.32
N TRP A 34 8.28 -17.83 -0.30
CA TRP A 34 7.69 -16.74 0.45
C TRP A 34 6.73 -15.96 -0.44
N ARG A 35 5.43 -16.01 -0.12
CA ARG A 35 4.42 -15.12 -0.69
C ARG A 35 4.28 -13.93 0.25
N VAL A 36 4.67 -12.74 -0.21
CA VAL A 36 4.37 -11.50 0.50
C VAL A 36 2.91 -11.16 0.22
N GLU A 37 2.04 -11.36 1.20
CA GLU A 37 0.67 -10.86 1.12
C GLU A 37 0.63 -9.41 1.64
N SER A 38 0.06 -8.51 0.87
CA SER A 38 -0.18 -7.14 1.35
C SER A 38 -1.24 -7.19 2.45
N PRO A 39 -0.99 -6.60 3.63
CA PRO A 39 -1.95 -6.65 4.74
C PRO A 39 -3.20 -5.82 4.46
N ALA A 40 -3.15 -4.90 3.49
CA ALA A 40 -4.30 -4.20 2.93
C ALA A 40 -4.14 -3.93 1.42
N THR A 41 -5.26 -3.82 0.71
CA THR A 41 -5.31 -3.46 -0.72
C THR A 41 -6.46 -2.49 -0.97
N MET A 42 -6.22 -1.45 -1.78
CA MET A 42 -7.21 -0.43 -2.13
C MET A 42 -7.48 -0.45 -3.64
N SER A 43 -8.75 -0.30 -4.03
CA SER A 43 -9.18 -0.20 -5.43
C SER A 43 -10.21 0.93 -5.61
N PRO A 44 -9.93 1.94 -6.45
CA PRO A 44 -8.64 2.23 -7.07
C PRO A 44 -7.57 2.60 -6.03
N ALA A 45 -6.28 2.41 -6.34
CA ALA A 45 -5.17 2.73 -5.42
C ALA A 45 -4.96 4.25 -5.20
N THR A 46 -5.43 5.06 -6.14
CA THR A 46 -5.40 6.51 -6.07
C THR A 46 -6.76 7.06 -6.49
N VAL A 47 -7.27 8.04 -5.74
CA VAL A 47 -8.52 8.73 -6.01
C VAL A 47 -8.23 10.17 -6.39
N SER A 48 -8.81 10.63 -7.50
CA SER A 48 -8.80 12.06 -7.87
C SER A 48 -10.05 12.73 -7.31
N LEU A 49 -9.86 13.67 -6.39
CA LEU A 49 -10.91 14.50 -5.82
C LEU A 49 -11.07 15.73 -6.70
N ASN A 50 -12.21 15.87 -7.38
CA ASN A 50 -12.52 17.05 -8.19
C ASN A 50 -13.46 17.98 -7.41
N MET A 51 -12.90 18.98 -6.74
CA MET A 51 -13.62 19.94 -5.91
C MET A 51 -14.22 21.11 -6.71
N GLY A 52 -14.08 21.09 -8.04
CA GLY A 52 -14.51 22.18 -8.91
C GLY A 52 -13.61 23.42 -8.82
N VAL A 53 -14.15 24.56 -9.24
CA VAL A 53 -13.46 25.86 -9.17
C VAL A 53 -13.75 26.50 -7.82
N ILE A 54 -12.70 26.86 -7.10
CA ILE A 54 -12.78 27.60 -5.84
C ILE A 54 -12.33 29.03 -6.11
N TYR A 55 -13.19 30.00 -5.82
CA TYR A 55 -12.92 31.42 -6.04
C TYR A 55 -12.11 32.02 -4.88
N ILE A 56 -11.36 33.08 -5.19
CA ILE A 56 -10.52 33.82 -4.25
C ILE A 56 -11.36 34.27 -3.04
N GLY A 57 -10.79 34.15 -1.84
CA GLY A 57 -11.44 34.59 -0.59
C GLY A 57 -12.60 33.71 -0.13
N SER A 58 -12.89 32.61 -0.84
CA SER A 58 -13.95 31.66 -0.48
C SER A 58 -13.37 30.32 -0.02
N ALA A 59 -14.09 29.67 0.89
CA ALA A 59 -13.87 28.28 1.26
C ALA A 59 -14.95 27.40 0.60
N ALA A 60 -14.54 26.28 0.02
CA ALA A 60 -15.43 25.25 -0.48
C ALA A 60 -15.37 24.03 0.44
N THR A 61 -16.54 23.51 0.81
CA THR A 61 -16.67 22.25 1.53
C THR A 61 -17.50 21.28 0.72
N GLY A 62 -17.17 20.01 0.81
CA GLY A 62 -17.88 18.97 0.08
C GLY A 62 -17.44 17.59 0.51
N GLY A 63 -17.97 16.58 -0.16
CA GLY A 63 -17.58 15.21 0.09
C GLY A 63 -17.97 14.26 -1.02
N PHE A 64 -17.25 13.15 -1.08
CA PHE A 64 -17.43 12.05 -2.00
C PHE A 64 -17.62 10.79 -1.18
N ARG A 65 -18.59 9.96 -1.56
CA ARG A 65 -18.82 8.66 -0.92
C ARG A 65 -18.44 7.54 -1.86
N GLY A 66 -17.93 6.45 -1.32
CA GLY A 66 -17.58 5.28 -2.11
C GLY A 66 -16.56 5.55 -3.20
N VAL A 67 -15.57 6.40 -2.93
CA VAL A 67 -14.54 6.73 -3.93
C VAL A 67 -13.57 5.57 -4.18
N ALA A 68 -13.47 4.66 -3.22
CA ALA A 68 -12.68 3.45 -3.32
C ALA A 68 -13.16 2.38 -2.34
N THR A 69 -12.70 1.16 -2.56
CA THR A 69 -12.85 0.04 -1.64
C THR A 69 -11.49 -0.33 -1.07
N LEU A 70 -11.40 -0.47 0.24
CA LEU A 70 -10.21 -0.94 0.96
C LEU A 70 -10.50 -2.31 1.57
N VAL A 71 -9.67 -3.30 1.27
CA VAL A 71 -9.72 -4.65 1.85
C VAL A 71 -8.52 -4.82 2.76
N VAL A 72 -8.77 -5.08 4.04
CA VAL A 72 -7.76 -5.31 5.07
C VAL A 72 -7.80 -6.78 5.48
N VAL A 73 -6.68 -7.48 5.34
CA VAL A 73 -6.56 -8.92 5.64
C VAL A 73 -6.09 -9.13 7.09
N HIS A 74 -5.18 -8.28 7.56
CA HIS A 74 -4.64 -8.31 8.91
C HIS A 74 -4.73 -6.93 9.54
N ARG A 75 -4.85 -6.86 10.87
CA ARG A 75 -4.86 -5.56 11.56
C ARG A 75 -3.59 -4.79 11.20
N THR A 76 -3.76 -3.58 10.65
CA THR A 76 -2.64 -2.79 10.16
C THR A 76 -2.95 -1.29 10.24
N ASP A 77 -1.92 -0.49 10.11
CA ASP A 77 -2.04 0.96 10.01
C ASP A 77 -2.22 1.34 8.54
N ILE A 78 -3.05 2.34 8.25
CA ILE A 78 -3.28 2.82 6.90
C ILE A 78 -2.76 4.25 6.81
N GLY A 79 -1.67 4.43 6.09
CA GLY A 79 -1.15 5.72 5.68
C GLY A 79 -2.07 6.36 4.64
N VAL A 80 -2.27 7.67 4.77
CA VAL A 80 -3.04 8.49 3.85
C VAL A 80 -2.08 9.56 3.33
N SER A 81 -2.04 9.75 2.02
CA SER A 81 -1.23 10.79 1.37
C SER A 81 -2.08 11.67 0.48
N LEU A 82 -1.79 12.97 0.51
CA LEU A 82 -2.48 14.01 -0.24
C LEU A 82 -1.47 14.72 -1.16
N SER A 83 -1.82 14.89 -2.43
CA SER A 83 -0.98 15.54 -3.44
C SER A 83 -1.81 16.23 -4.53
N GLY A 84 -1.16 16.97 -5.43
CA GLY A 84 -1.79 17.52 -6.63
C GLY A 84 -2.67 18.78 -6.45
N TYR A 85 -2.72 19.37 -5.25
CA TYR A 85 -3.64 20.46 -4.89
C TYR A 85 -3.11 21.88 -5.18
N GLY A 86 -2.40 22.06 -6.29
CA GLY A 86 -1.81 23.35 -6.68
C GLY A 86 -2.85 24.48 -6.78
N GLY A 87 -2.49 25.67 -6.31
CA GLY A 87 -3.35 26.88 -6.35
C GLY A 87 -4.26 27.07 -5.13
N LEU A 88 -4.38 26.06 -4.26
CA LEU A 88 -5.07 26.21 -2.97
C LEU A 88 -4.14 26.80 -1.90
N SER A 89 -4.66 27.74 -1.11
CA SER A 89 -3.96 28.27 0.07
C SER A 89 -4.06 27.31 1.24
N SER A 90 -5.16 26.57 1.35
CA SER A 90 -5.34 25.49 2.31
C SER A 90 -6.23 24.38 1.75
N LEU A 91 -5.90 23.14 2.13
CA LEU A 91 -6.73 21.98 1.87
C LEU A 91 -6.68 21.06 3.09
N ALA A 92 -7.85 20.66 3.58
CA ALA A 92 -8.01 19.63 4.59
C ALA A 92 -8.97 18.56 4.05
N VAL A 93 -8.54 17.31 4.12
CA VAL A 93 -9.29 16.15 3.63
C VAL A 93 -9.46 15.16 4.78
N THR A 94 -10.70 14.92 5.18
CA THR A 94 -11.05 13.89 6.17
C THR A 94 -11.45 12.63 5.43
N VAL A 95 -10.61 11.59 5.56
CA VAL A 95 -10.88 10.26 5.04
C VAL A 95 -11.62 9.45 6.10
N ARG A 96 -12.65 8.71 5.69
CA ARG A 96 -13.41 7.80 6.53
C ARG A 96 -13.44 6.41 5.89
N LEU A 97 -13.08 5.40 6.66
CA LEU A 97 -13.20 4.00 6.27
C LEU A 97 -14.46 3.44 6.95
N VAL A 98 -15.46 3.06 6.17
CA VAL A 98 -16.77 2.63 6.68
C VAL A 98 -16.97 1.16 6.34
N SER A 99 -17.16 0.29 7.33
CA SER A 99 -17.57 -1.11 7.09
C SER A 99 -19.01 -1.36 7.53
N GLY A 100 -19.82 -1.91 6.63
CA GLY A 100 -21.24 -2.19 6.85
C GLY A 100 -22.16 -0.97 6.69
N ALA A 101 -23.46 -1.18 6.87
CA ALA A 101 -24.49 -0.13 6.76
C ALA A 101 -25.20 0.11 8.11
N GLY A 102 -25.61 1.36 8.35
CA GLY A 102 -26.40 1.76 9.52
C GLY A 102 -25.60 2.06 10.79
N PRO A 103 -26.25 2.13 11.97
CA PRO A 103 -25.63 2.59 13.23
C PRO A 103 -24.57 1.65 13.82
N ARG A 104 -24.34 0.48 13.19
CA ARG A 104 -23.29 -0.48 13.57
C ARG A 104 -22.09 -0.44 12.63
N ALA A 105 -22.02 0.54 11.74
CA ALA A 105 -20.88 0.67 10.84
C ALA A 105 -19.60 0.97 11.64
N THR A 106 -18.53 0.22 11.39
CA THR A 106 -17.22 0.58 11.97
C THR A 106 -16.67 1.72 11.15
N VAL A 107 -16.39 2.84 11.81
CA VAL A 107 -15.85 4.03 11.15
C VAL A 107 -14.47 4.33 11.71
N TYR A 108 -13.46 4.26 10.84
CA TYR A 108 -12.16 4.86 11.10
C TYR A 108 -12.08 6.20 10.38
N SER A 109 -11.35 7.16 10.94
CA SER A 109 -11.18 8.46 10.30
C SER A 109 -9.85 9.10 10.61
N ALA A 110 -9.25 9.75 9.61
CA ALA A 110 -8.13 10.66 9.80
C ALA A 110 -8.27 11.86 8.87
N THR A 111 -7.71 12.98 9.30
CA THR A 111 -7.64 14.20 8.49
C THR A 111 -6.21 14.43 8.06
N VAL A 112 -6.01 14.61 6.76
CA VAL A 112 -4.76 15.05 6.15
C VAL A 112 -4.94 16.48 5.65
N SER A 113 -3.94 17.32 5.83
CA SER A 113 -3.96 18.70 5.35
C SER A 113 -2.78 19.00 4.45
N SER A 114 -2.87 20.10 3.72
CA SER A 114 -1.80 20.64 2.88
C SER A 114 -0.53 21.04 3.66
N SER A 115 -0.57 21.04 5.00
CA SER A 115 0.57 21.33 5.87
C SER A 115 1.35 20.08 6.31
N SER A 116 0.72 18.90 6.31
CA SER A 116 1.38 17.63 6.69
C SER A 116 1.52 16.67 5.51
N ASN A 117 0.62 16.74 4.52
CA ASN A 117 0.50 15.91 3.32
C ASN A 117 0.31 14.42 3.56
N THR A 118 0.57 13.95 4.78
CA THR A 118 0.37 12.57 5.22
C THR A 118 -0.30 12.52 6.59
N THR A 119 -1.04 11.45 6.84
CA THR A 119 -1.56 11.07 8.16
C THR A 119 -1.71 9.54 8.22
N VAL A 120 -1.99 9.00 9.40
CA VAL A 120 -2.15 7.55 9.62
C VAL A 120 -3.46 7.26 10.33
N ILE A 121 -4.17 6.25 9.85
CA ILE A 121 -5.30 5.63 10.53
C ILE A 121 -4.77 4.36 11.20
N SER A 122 -4.65 4.38 12.53
CA SER A 122 -4.03 3.27 13.26
C SER A 122 -4.99 2.11 13.55
N GLY A 123 -4.46 0.90 13.51
CA GLY A 123 -5.12 -0.31 14.02
C GLY A 123 -6.41 -0.69 13.29
N VAL A 124 -6.47 -0.47 11.97
CA VAL A 124 -7.62 -0.85 11.15
C VAL A 124 -7.77 -2.36 11.18
N ALA A 125 -8.93 -2.85 11.63
CA ALA A 125 -9.19 -4.27 11.75
C ALA A 125 -9.37 -4.93 10.37
N PRO A 126 -9.21 -6.27 10.27
CA PRO A 126 -9.56 -6.99 9.06
C PRO A 126 -11.01 -6.77 8.65
N GLY A 127 -11.24 -6.53 7.36
CA GLY A 127 -12.56 -6.24 6.83
C GLY A 127 -12.52 -5.57 5.46
N THR A 128 -13.71 -5.37 4.88
CA THR A 128 -13.90 -4.57 3.68
C THR A 128 -14.53 -3.24 4.08
N TYR A 129 -13.93 -2.15 3.59
CA TYR A 129 -14.31 -0.78 3.91
C TYR A 129 -14.59 0.01 2.64
N GLU A 130 -15.64 0.80 2.66
CA GLU A 130 -15.90 1.87 1.72
C GLU A 130 -15.10 3.11 2.15
N VAL A 131 -14.43 3.76 1.19
CA VAL A 131 -13.66 4.97 1.44
C VAL A 131 -14.54 6.17 1.12
N ASP A 132 -14.88 6.92 2.17
CA ASP A 132 -15.58 8.19 2.09
C ASP A 132 -14.59 9.33 2.35
N VAL A 133 -14.79 10.46 1.67
CA VAL A 133 -13.89 11.61 1.76
C VAL A 133 -14.71 12.88 1.92
N ASN A 134 -14.40 13.67 2.94
CA ASN A 134 -14.88 15.04 3.07
C ASN A 134 -13.70 15.99 2.91
N TYR A 135 -13.94 17.17 2.36
CA TYR A 135 -12.91 18.19 2.20
C TYR A 135 -13.38 19.57 2.62
N THR A 136 -12.40 20.38 3.02
CA THR A 136 -12.47 21.83 3.18
C THR A 136 -11.29 22.42 2.43
N ALA A 137 -11.54 23.28 1.46
CA ALA A 137 -10.52 23.84 0.57
C ALA A 137 -10.68 25.35 0.45
N GLN A 138 -9.56 26.09 0.37
CA GLN A 138 -9.55 27.54 0.21
C GLN A 138 -8.63 27.91 -0.96
N ALA A 139 -9.10 28.80 -1.83
CA ALA A 139 -8.26 29.34 -2.90
C ALA A 139 -7.22 30.33 -2.33
N GLY A 140 -6.05 30.40 -2.97
CA GLY A 140 -5.06 31.44 -2.70
C GLY A 140 -5.36 32.73 -3.45
N ASP A 141 -4.34 33.28 -4.09
CA ASP A 141 -4.39 34.57 -4.80
C ASP A 141 -5.04 34.48 -6.19
N ALA A 142 -5.45 33.28 -6.63
CA ALA A 142 -6.12 33.02 -7.90
C ALA A 142 -7.17 31.90 -7.75
N PRO A 143 -8.20 31.85 -8.61
CA PRO A 143 -9.10 30.70 -8.65
C PRO A 143 -8.31 29.41 -8.91
N ALA A 144 -8.61 28.37 -8.15
CA ALA A 144 -7.93 27.09 -8.26
C ALA A 144 -8.91 26.00 -8.67
N SER A 145 -8.50 25.17 -9.64
CA SER A 145 -9.15 23.88 -9.87
C SER A 145 -8.74 22.96 -8.73
N GLY A 146 -9.68 22.67 -7.84
CA GLY A 146 -9.43 21.84 -6.67
C GLY A 146 -9.32 20.36 -7.02
N THR A 147 -8.36 19.98 -7.86
CA THR A 147 -8.01 18.58 -8.07
C THR A 147 -7.00 18.16 -7.01
N ALA A 148 -7.25 17.09 -6.29
CA ALA A 148 -6.28 16.51 -5.36
C ALA A 148 -6.24 14.98 -5.51
N SER A 149 -5.05 14.40 -5.41
CA SER A 149 -4.87 12.95 -5.44
C SER A 149 -4.70 12.42 -4.03
N LEU A 150 -5.57 11.48 -3.65
CA LEU A 150 -5.54 10.76 -2.39
C LEU A 150 -5.05 9.34 -2.64
N SER A 151 -4.02 8.90 -1.92
CA SER A 151 -3.58 7.50 -1.95
C SER A 151 -3.52 6.94 -0.54
N LEU A 152 -4.04 5.72 -0.36
CA LEU A 152 -3.90 4.94 0.88
C LEU A 152 -2.78 3.91 0.71
N TYR A 153 -1.92 3.79 1.71
CA TYR A 153 -0.82 2.83 1.71
C TYR A 153 -0.66 2.18 3.08
N VAL A 154 0.06 1.07 3.14
CA VAL A 154 0.49 0.46 4.40
C VAL A 154 1.89 1.00 4.70
N PRO A 155 2.11 1.68 5.85
CA PRO A 155 3.42 2.24 6.21
C PRO A 155 4.45 1.18 6.60
#